data_AF-A0AAW9N7H5-F1
#
_entry.id   AF-A0AAW9N7H5-F1
#
_cell.length_a   1.000
_cell.length_b   1.000
_cell.length_c   1.000
_cell.angle_alpha   90.00
_cell.angle_beta   90.00
_cell.angle_gamma   90.00
#
_symmetry.space_group_name_H-M   'P 1'
#
loop_
_entity.id
_entity.type
_entity.pdbx_description
1 polymer ?
#
loop_
_entity_poly.entity_id
_entity_poly.type
_entity_poly.pdbx_seq_one_letter_code
_entity_poly.pdbx_strand_id
1 'polypeptide(L)'
;MNIQRALIELTINGVVTCEQLAYFYDDYHGDREFSDAVNFLSGSIVIDMAQLKNELYASEDSHVLGAVEYMQKHYPSAVLLINLIPKDKRKFIH
;
A
#
# COMPACT_ATOMS: atom_id res chain seq x y z
N MET A 1 -12.17 -10.33 11.22
CA MET A 1 -12.09 -8.89 11.56
C MET A 1 -12.90 -8.13 10.51
N ASN A 2 -13.68 -7.09 10.87
CA ASN A 2 -14.42 -6.32 9.86
C ASN A 2 -13.57 -5.17 9.30
N ILE A 3 -13.92 -4.68 8.11
CA ILE A 3 -13.13 -3.67 7.39
C ILE A 3 -12.97 -2.37 8.18
N GLN A 4 -13.99 -1.94 8.92
CA GLN A 4 -13.95 -0.72 9.74
C GLN A 4 -12.88 -0.78 10.83
N ARG A 5 -12.77 -1.93 11.51
CA ARG A 5 -11.73 -2.12 12.53
C ARG A 5 -10.35 -2.17 11.91
N ALA A 6 -10.18 -2.89 10.80
CA ALA A 6 -8.91 -2.93 10.06
C ALA A 6 -8.48 -1.53 9.60
N LEU A 7 -9.42 -0.70 9.16
CA LEU A 7 -9.19 0.69 8.75
C LEU A 7 -8.63 1.55 9.89
N ILE A 8 -9.23 1.44 11.08
CA ILE A 8 -8.77 2.15 12.27
C ILE A 8 -7.35 1.70 12.61
N GLU A 9 -7.12 0.38 12.66
CA GLU A 9 -5.81 -0.19 12.97
C GLU A 9 -4.73 0.26 11.96
N LEU A 10 -5.06 0.34 10.67
CA LEU A 10 -4.15 0.83 9.62
C LEU A 10 -3.82 2.33 9.79
N THR A 11 -4.75 3.12 10.29
CA THR A 11 -4.64 4.59 10.31
C THR A 11 -4.10 5.15 11.63
N ILE A 12 -4.11 4.38 12.73
CA ILE A 12 -3.61 4.81 14.05
C ILE A 12 -2.18 5.37 13.97
N ASN A 13 -1.30 4.72 13.20
CA ASN A 13 0.09 5.13 13.11
C ASN A 13 0.33 6.25 12.09
N GLY A 14 -0.68 6.59 11.27
CA GLY A 14 -0.60 7.58 10.18
C GLY A 14 0.36 7.21 9.04
N VAL A 15 1.21 6.20 9.23
CA VAL A 15 2.18 5.68 8.28
C VAL A 15 1.90 4.20 8.06
N VAL A 16 1.85 3.79 6.80
CA VAL A 16 1.61 2.39 6.44
C VAL A 16 2.64 1.86 5.47
N THR A 17 2.92 0.58 5.62
CA THR A 17 3.80 -0.19 4.74
C THR A 17 3.03 -0.72 3.53
N CYS A 18 3.74 -1.07 2.45
CA CYS A 18 3.14 -1.77 1.32
C CYS A 18 2.56 -3.13 1.76
N GLU A 19 3.18 -3.80 2.73
CA GLU A 19 2.68 -5.06 3.29
C GLU A 19 1.31 -4.92 3.95
N GLN A 20 1.14 -3.92 4.81
CA GLN A 20 -0.13 -3.65 5.47
C GLN A 20 -1.24 -3.33 4.46
N LEU A 21 -0.91 -2.56 3.42
CA LEU A 21 -1.83 -2.27 2.32
C LEU A 21 -2.19 -3.51 1.50
N ALA A 22 -1.27 -4.47 1.35
CA ALA A 22 -1.53 -5.71 0.64
C ALA A 22 -2.50 -6.59 1.42
N TYR A 23 -2.23 -6.83 2.71
CA TYR A 23 -3.13 -7.59 3.58
C TYR A 23 -4.51 -6.95 3.62
N PHE A 24 -4.58 -5.62 3.70
CA PHE A 24 -5.87 -4.91 3.66
C PHE A 24 -6.63 -5.18 2.35
N TYR A 25 -5.96 -5.08 1.20
CA TYR A 25 -6.61 -5.33 -0.08
C TYR A 25 -7.02 -6.79 -0.22
N ASP A 26 -6.16 -7.75 0.11
CA ASP A 26 -6.44 -9.18 -0.02
C ASP A 26 -7.66 -9.59 0.82
N ASP A 27 -7.75 -9.09 2.05
CA ASP A 27 -8.85 -9.41 2.96
C ASP A 27 -10.17 -8.72 2.58
N TYR A 28 -10.12 -7.52 1.99
CA TYR A 28 -11.29 -6.64 1.91
C TYR A 28 -11.69 -6.16 0.52
N HIS A 29 -10.95 -6.44 -0.57
CA HIS A 29 -11.30 -5.93 -1.90
C HIS A 29 -12.68 -6.36 -2.42
N GLY A 30 -13.23 -7.47 -1.89
CA GLY A 30 -14.58 -7.95 -2.18
C GLY A 30 -15.66 -7.41 -1.22
N ASP A 31 -15.30 -6.66 -0.19
CA ASP A 31 -16.23 -6.09 0.77
C ASP A 31 -17.02 -4.93 0.15
N ARG A 32 -18.31 -4.84 0.47
CA ARG A 32 -19.20 -3.78 -0.03
C ARG A 32 -18.74 -2.37 0.40
N GLU A 33 -18.06 -2.26 1.54
CA GLU A 33 -17.56 -1.00 2.11
C GLU A 33 -16.13 -0.67 1.64
N PHE A 34 -15.54 -1.50 0.77
CA PHE A 34 -14.17 -1.34 0.30
C PHE A 34 -13.93 0.00 -0.40
N SER A 35 -14.87 0.45 -1.25
CA SER A 35 -14.72 1.73 -1.94
C SER A 35 -14.68 2.91 -0.95
N ASP A 36 -15.47 2.86 0.10
CA ASP A 36 -15.49 3.91 1.13
C ASP A 36 -14.21 3.87 1.97
N ALA A 37 -13.72 2.67 2.27
CA ALA A 37 -12.45 2.46 2.94
C ALA A 37 -11.27 3.04 2.14
N VAL A 38 -11.18 2.79 0.84
CA VAL A 38 -10.14 3.38 -0.03
C VAL A 38 -10.21 4.90 -0.02
N ASN A 39 -11.42 5.46 -0.12
CA ASN A 39 -11.62 6.91 -0.05
C ASN A 39 -11.15 7.48 1.29
N PHE A 40 -11.42 6.81 2.40
CA PHE A 40 -10.94 7.24 3.71
C PHE A 40 -9.41 7.16 3.82
N LEU A 41 -8.81 6.03 3.43
CA LEU A 41 -7.36 5.83 3.47
C LEU A 41 -6.63 6.93 2.69
N SER A 42 -7.16 7.33 1.53
CA SER A 42 -6.57 8.41 0.73
C SER A 42 -6.35 9.73 1.50
N GLY A 43 -7.17 10.02 2.51
CA GLY A 43 -7.00 11.22 3.34
C GLY A 43 -6.08 11.04 4.55
N SER A 44 -5.99 9.81 5.04
CA SER A 44 -5.64 9.51 6.43
C SER A 44 -4.28 8.84 6.62
N ILE A 45 -3.68 8.28 5.57
CA ILE A 45 -2.39 7.58 5.65
C ILE A 45 -1.33 8.21 4.77
N VAL A 46 -0.07 8.04 5.19
CA VAL A 46 1.13 8.29 4.41
C VAL A 46 1.81 6.97 4.13
N ILE A 47 2.20 6.74 2.88
CA ILE A 47 2.89 5.50 2.48
C ILE A 47 4.38 5.70 2.69
N ASP A 48 5.03 4.76 3.37
CA ASP A 48 6.48 4.77 3.57
C ASP A 48 7.23 4.44 2.26
N MET A 49 7.73 5.47 1.55
CA MET A 49 8.56 5.24 0.36
C MET A 49 10.01 4.92 0.69
N ALA A 50 10.48 5.17 1.91
CA ALA A 50 11.83 4.79 2.30
C ALA A 50 11.93 3.27 2.42
N GLN A 51 10.91 2.62 2.98
CA GLN A 51 10.76 1.17 2.91
C GLN A 51 10.74 0.68 1.46
N LEU A 52 9.90 1.29 0.60
CA LEU A 52 9.81 0.92 -0.81
C LEU A 52 11.17 1.02 -1.53
N LYS A 53 11.91 2.11 -1.30
CA LYS A 53 13.25 2.32 -1.89
C LYS A 53 14.26 1.32 -1.34
N ASN A 54 14.29 1.09 -0.03
CA ASN A 54 15.24 0.17 0.59
C ASN A 54 15.07 -1.26 0.08
N GLU A 55 13.81 -1.71 -0.08
CA GLU A 55 13.49 -3.00 -0.67
C GLU A 55 13.95 -3.10 -2.13
N LEU A 56 13.82 -2.03 -2.92
CA LEU A 56 14.32 -1.95 -4.30
C LEU A 56 15.86 -1.98 -4.36
N TYR A 57 16.55 -1.29 -3.44
CA TYR A 57 18.01 -1.22 -3.40
C TYR A 57 18.69 -2.50 -2.92
N ALA A 58 18.04 -3.27 -2.03
CA ALA A 58 18.59 -4.51 -1.47
C ALA A 58 18.52 -5.73 -2.41
N SER A 59 17.88 -5.59 -3.58
CA SER A 59 17.78 -6.66 -4.58
C SER A 59 19.12 -6.93 -5.29
N GLU A 60 19.52 -8.20 -5.40
CA GLU A 60 20.71 -8.65 -6.15
C GLU A 60 20.71 -8.23 -7.63
N ASP A 61 19.55 -7.83 -8.17
CA ASP A 61 19.35 -7.40 -9.56
C ASP A 61 19.26 -5.86 -9.73
N SER A 62 19.75 -5.07 -8.76
CA SER A 62 19.68 -3.59 -8.76
C SER A 62 20.26 -2.88 -10.00
N HIS A 63 20.95 -3.60 -10.88
CA HIS A 63 21.61 -3.08 -12.08
C HIS A 63 20.94 -3.54 -13.40
N VAL A 64 19.97 -4.45 -13.35
CA VAL A 64 19.20 -4.88 -14.52
C VAL A 64 17.85 -4.20 -14.48
N LEU A 65 17.25 -3.99 -15.66
CA LEU A 65 15.90 -3.48 -15.90
C LEU A 65 14.78 -4.31 -15.22
N GLY A 66 15.09 -5.10 -14.17
CA GLY A 66 14.26 -6.08 -13.44
C GLY A 66 14.26 -6.03 -11.89
N ALA A 67 15.11 -5.29 -11.15
CA ALA A 67 14.69 -4.71 -9.83
C ALA A 67 13.49 -3.74 -10.03
N VAL A 68 13.43 -3.29 -11.25
CA VAL A 68 12.43 -2.54 -12.00
C VAL A 68 11.16 -3.37 -12.27
N GLU A 69 11.20 -4.69 -12.13
CA GLU A 69 10.00 -5.53 -12.00
C GLU A 69 9.96 -6.19 -10.61
N TYR A 70 10.48 -5.57 -9.54
CA TYR A 70 10.29 -5.94 -8.10
C TYR A 70 8.87 -5.61 -7.56
N MET A 71 8.02 -5.31 -8.50
CA MET A 71 7.01 -6.32 -8.80
C MET A 71 7.54 -7.79 -8.72
N GLN A 72 6.96 -8.67 -9.52
CA GLN A 72 7.08 -10.11 -9.37
C GLN A 72 6.60 -10.66 -8.00
N LYS A 73 5.87 -9.83 -7.23
CA LYS A 73 4.60 -10.19 -6.53
C LYS A 73 4.62 -10.31 -5.00
N HIS A 74 5.38 -9.50 -4.26
CA HIS A 74 5.19 -9.49 -2.80
C HIS A 74 3.94 -8.72 -2.36
N TYR A 75 3.54 -7.65 -3.06
CA TYR A 75 2.33 -6.87 -2.73
C TYR A 75 1.52 -6.36 -3.94
N PRO A 76 1.15 -7.17 -4.96
CA PRO A 76 0.32 -6.72 -6.09
C PRO A 76 -0.94 -5.98 -5.65
N SER A 77 -1.55 -6.49 -4.59
CA SER A 77 -2.73 -5.97 -3.91
C SER A 77 -2.52 -4.58 -3.33
N ALA A 78 -1.34 -4.28 -2.76
CA ALA A 78 -1.00 -2.93 -2.31
C ALA A 78 -0.83 -1.96 -3.48
N VAL A 79 -0.18 -2.39 -4.57
CA VAL A 79 -0.01 -1.54 -5.76
C VAL A 79 -1.37 -1.22 -6.39
N LEU A 80 -2.26 -2.22 -6.46
CA LEU A 80 -3.65 -2.01 -6.88
C LEU A 80 -4.35 -1.01 -5.96
N LEU A 81 -4.24 -1.17 -4.64
CA LEU A 81 -4.81 -0.25 -3.66
C LEU A 81 -4.29 1.18 -3.82
N ILE A 82 -2.98 1.36 -3.95
CA ILE A 82 -2.35 2.67 -4.18
C ILE A 82 -2.83 3.28 -5.50
N ASN A 83 -3.04 2.47 -6.55
CA ASN A 83 -3.56 2.95 -7.82
C ASN A 83 -5.01 3.41 -7.73
N LEU A 84 -5.82 2.80 -6.85
CA LEU A 84 -7.19 3.23 -6.56
C LEU A 84 -7.24 4.53 -5.75
N ILE A 85 -6.19 4.85 -4.99
CA ILE A 85 -6.05 6.13 -4.28
C ILE A 85 -5.78 7.25 -5.31
N PRO A 86 -6.57 8.35 -5.35
CA PRO A 86 -6.31 9.48 -6.24
C PRO A 86 -4.91 10.06 -6.05
N LYS A 87 -4.22 10.40 -7.15
CA LYS A 87 -2.81 10.83 -7.13
C LYS A 87 -2.56 12.06 -6.26
N ASP A 88 -3.48 13.01 -6.26
CA ASP A 88 -3.48 14.23 -5.46
C ASP A 88 -3.65 13.97 -3.95
N LYS A 89 -4.13 12.77 -3.58
CA LYS A 89 -4.32 12.34 -2.20
C LYS A 89 -3.25 11.37 -1.71
N ARG A 90 -2.40 10.84 -2.60
CA ARG A 90 -1.29 9.96 -2.19
C ARG A 90 -0.25 10.79 -1.45
N LYS A 91 -0.11 10.53 -0.15
CA LYS A 91 0.94 11.12 0.68
C LYS A 91 2.05 10.08 0.83
N PHE A 92 3.29 10.52 0.64
CA PHE A 92 4.46 9.65 0.69
C PHE A 92 5.51 10.22 1.65
N ILE A 93 6.11 9.38 2.50
CA ILE A 93 7.27 9.76 3.32
C ILE A 93 8.53 9.65 2.44
N HIS A 94 9.45 10.61 2.53
CA HIS A 94 10.64 10.68 1.69
C HIS A 94 11.82 9.83 2.16
#